data_AF-A0A6V7SY69-F1
#
_entry.id   AF-A0A6V7SY69-F1
#
_cell.length_a   1.000
_cell.length_b   1.000
_cell.length_c   1.000
_cell.angle_alpha   90.00
_cell.angle_beta   90.00
_cell.angle_gamma   90.00
#
_symmetry.space_group_name_H-M   'P 1'
#
loop_
_entity.id
_entity.type
_entity.pdbx_description
1 polymer ?
#
loop_
_entity_poly.entity_id
_entity_poly.type
_entity_poly.pdbx_seq_one_letter_code
_entity_poly.pdbx_strand_id
1 'polypeptide(L)'
;MVFIPVEEIFRVFPKFSKDRVTFLRRYSFLSIFLGIAVVCKAHTPDFNQIQFTPSFFYKNHLNKLKKNGTIDEEKYNKYLNTQ
;
A
#
# COMPACT_ATOMS: atom_id res chain seq x y z
N MET A 1 16.43 -9.07 1.59
CA MET A 1 15.60 -10.30 1.58
C MET A 1 14.22 -9.94 2.09
N VAL A 2 13.16 -10.29 1.36
CA VAL A 2 11.80 -9.77 1.57
C VAL A 2 11.14 -10.35 2.83
N PHE A 3 10.89 -9.46 3.79
CA PHE A 3 9.72 -9.19 4.65
C PHE A 3 8.73 -10.27 5.13
N ILE A 4 8.69 -11.51 4.61
CA ILE A 4 7.77 -12.53 5.14
C ILE A 4 8.54 -13.84 5.34
N PRO A 5 8.58 -14.41 6.56
CA PRO A 5 9.22 -15.68 6.81
C PRO A 5 8.46 -16.79 6.07
N VAL A 6 9.03 -17.26 4.96
CA VAL A 6 8.44 -18.31 4.12
C VAL A 6 8.26 -19.62 4.91
N GLU A 7 9.06 -19.82 5.95
CA GLU A 7 8.91 -20.91 6.92
C GLU A 7 7.53 -20.93 7.57
N GLU A 8 7.00 -19.77 7.98
CA GLU A 8 5.69 -19.70 8.64
C GLU A 8 4.56 -19.97 7.63
N ILE A 9 4.73 -19.54 6.37
CA ILE A 9 3.80 -19.86 5.29
C ILE A 9 3.76 -21.37 5.03
N PHE A 10 4.93 -22.03 4.96
CA PHE A 10 4.99 -23.48 4.78
C PHE A 10 4.51 -24.25 6.01
N ARG A 11 4.56 -23.66 7.21
CA ARG A 11 3.99 -24.22 8.43
C ARG A 11 2.48 -24.23 8.40
N VAL A 12 1.86 -23.11 8.02
CA VAL A 12 0.39 -22.99 7.93
C VAL A 12 -0.15 -23.74 6.70
N PHE A 13 0.59 -23.74 5.59
CA PHE A 13 0.21 -24.36 4.33
C PHE A 13 1.26 -25.39 3.87
N PRO A 14 1.30 -26.60 4.47
CA PRO A 14 2.36 -27.58 4.21
C PRO A 14 2.39 -28.13 2.78
N LYS A 15 1.25 -28.07 2.06
CA LYS A 15 1.09 -28.50 0.67
C LYS A 15 1.17 -27.35 -0.35
N PHE A 16 1.60 -26.16 0.07
CA PHE A 16 1.65 -24.98 -0.79
C PHE A 16 2.55 -25.14 -2.02
N SER A 17 3.68 -25.84 -1.88
CA SER A 17 4.53 -26.23 -3.00
C SER A 17 5.02 -27.66 -2.83
N LYS A 18 5.01 -28.41 -3.94
CA LYS A 18 5.63 -29.74 -4.02
C LYS A 18 7.15 -29.66 -3.91
N ASP A 19 7.75 -28.61 -4.46
CA ASP A 19 9.20 -28.35 -4.40
C ASP A 19 9.47 -26.99 -3.76
N ARG A 20 9.93 -27.04 -2.51
CA ARG A 20 10.21 -25.84 -1.71
C ARG A 20 11.48 -25.12 -2.19
N VAL A 21 12.47 -25.85 -2.70
CA VAL A 21 13.76 -25.28 -3.13
C VAL A 21 13.57 -24.47 -4.41
N THR A 22 12.85 -25.03 -5.39
CA THR A 22 12.52 -24.31 -6.63
C THR A 22 11.66 -23.07 -6.34
N PHE A 23 10.70 -23.18 -5.40
CA PHE A 23 9.91 -22.03 -4.95
C PHE A 23 10.79 -20.93 -4.34
N LEU A 24 11.64 -21.27 -3.37
CA LEU A 24 12.54 -20.32 -2.69
C LEU A 24 13.49 -19.63 -3.69
N ARG A 25 14.02 -20.36 -4.67
CA ARG A 25 14.86 -19.79 -5.73
C ARG A 25 14.08 -18.77 -6.56
N ARG A 26 12.87 -19.11 -7.02
CA ARG A 26 12.01 -18.19 -7.80
C ARG A 26 11.58 -16.98 -6.98
N TYR A 27 11.19 -17.19 -5.72
CA TYR A 27 10.85 -16.14 -4.77
C TYR A 27 12.01 -15.16 -4.57
N SER A 28 13.24 -15.68 -4.41
CA SER A 28 14.44 -14.85 -4.32
C SER A 28 14.64 -13.98 -5.56
N PHE A 29 14.57 -14.56 -6.76
CA PHE A 29 14.69 -13.79 -8.00
C PHE A 29 13.61 -12.70 -8.12
N LEU A 30 12.36 -13.03 -7.81
CA LEU A 30 11.25 -12.09 -7.86
C LEU A 30 11.43 -10.96 -6.84
N SER A 31 11.96 -11.28 -5.66
CA SER A 31 12.27 -10.31 -4.61
C SER A 31 13.36 -9.31 -5.03
N ILE A 32 14.40 -9.78 -5.71
CA ILE A 32 15.47 -8.94 -6.25
C ILE A 32 14.93 -8.06 -7.38
N PHE A 33 14.14 -8.64 -8.28
CA PHE A 33 13.53 -7.91 -9.39
C PHE A 33 12.60 -6.78 -8.90
N LEU A 34 11.75 -7.06 -7.91
CA LEU A 34 10.92 -6.03 -7.27
C LEU A 34 11.76 -4.95 -6.59
N GLY A 35 12.84 -5.33 -5.90
CA GLY A 35 13.77 -4.38 -5.30
C GLY A 35 14.35 -3.42 -6.34
N ILE A 36 14.84 -3.94 -7.47
CA ILE A 36 15.36 -3.15 -8.59
C ILE A 36 14.27 -2.25 -9.17
N ALA A 37 13.08 -2.78 -9.43
CA ALA A 37 11.97 -2.01 -9.98
C ALA A 37 11.58 -0.81 -9.08
N VAL A 38 11.56 -1.00 -7.76
CA VAL A 38 11.29 0.07 -6.79
C VAL A 38 12.39 1.13 -6.83
N VAL A 39 13.66 0.72 -6.87
CA VAL A 39 14.79 1.66 -6.97
C VAL A 39 14.74 2.46 -8.28
N CYS A 40 14.50 1.81 -9.41
CA CYS A 40 14.35 2.47 -10.70
C CYS A 40 13.18 3.47 -10.70
N LYS A 41 12.03 3.07 -10.16
CA LYS A 41 10.87 3.97 -10.03
C LYS A 41 11.18 5.17 -9.14
N ALA A 42 11.89 4.96 -8.02
CA ALA A 42 12.26 6.05 -7.11
C ALA A 42 13.25 7.04 -7.73
N HIS A 43 14.11 6.59 -8.65
CA HIS A 43 15.07 7.45 -9.35
C HIS A 43 14.43 8.39 -10.38
N THR A 44 13.19 8.12 -10.82
CA THR A 44 12.43 8.98 -11.72
C THR A 44 11.27 9.65 -10.96
N PRO A 45 11.52 10.70 -10.17
CA PRO A 45 10.45 11.41 -9.49
C PRO A 45 9.54 12.08 -10.51
N ASP A 46 8.24 11.86 -10.35
CA ASP A 46 7.22 12.59 -11.11
C ASP A 46 6.91 13.90 -10.37
N PHE A 47 7.13 15.04 -11.06
CA PHE A 47 6.84 16.38 -10.54
C PHE A 47 5.45 16.90 -10.97
N ASN A 48 4.62 16.05 -11.59
CA ASN A 48 3.26 16.41 -11.92
C ASN A 48 2.47 16.81 -10.66
N GLN A 49 1.64 17.84 -10.77
CA GLN A 49 0.73 18.23 -9.70
C GLN A 49 -0.27 17.09 -9.44
N ILE A 50 -0.05 16.35 -8.36
CA ILE A 50 -0.95 15.27 -7.96
C ILE A 50 -2.27 15.92 -7.53
N GLN A 51 -3.34 15.69 -8.29
CA GLN A 51 -4.68 16.01 -7.85
C GLN A 51 -5.00 15.14 -6.62
N PHE A 52 -5.09 15.77 -5.45
CA PHE A 52 -5.33 15.07 -4.20
C PHE A 52 -6.76 14.53 -4.20
N THR A 53 -6.90 13.23 -4.43
CA THR A 53 -8.18 12.55 -4.22
C THR A 53 -8.24 12.07 -2.77
N PRO A 54 -9.21 12.55 -1.96
CA PRO A 54 -9.27 12.18 -0.55
C PRO A 54 -9.50 10.68 -0.39
N SER A 55 -8.64 10.04 0.41
CA SER A 55 -8.71 8.61 0.69
C SER A 55 -9.98 8.25 1.49
N PHE A 56 -10.37 6.98 1.45
CA PHE A 56 -11.52 6.47 2.21
C PHE A 56 -11.42 6.76 3.71
N PHE A 57 -10.22 6.55 4.29
CA PHE A 57 -9.98 6.84 5.70
C PHE A 57 -10.11 8.33 6.04
N TYR A 58 -9.63 9.20 5.16
CA TYR A 58 -9.75 10.65 5.34
C TYR A 58 -11.21 11.10 5.29
N LYS A 59 -12.01 10.60 4.34
CA LYS A 59 -13.46 10.86 4.29
C LYS A 59 -14.17 10.40 5.57
N ASN A 60 -13.81 9.21 6.07
CA ASN A 60 -14.40 8.69 7.31
C ASN A 60 -14.02 9.55 8.54
N HIS A 61 -12.78 10.04 8.59
CA HIS A 61 -12.33 10.96 9.62
C HIS A 61 -13.11 12.28 9.58
N LEU A 62 -13.27 12.88 8.40
CA LEU A 62 -14.07 14.11 8.23
C LEU A 62 -15.54 13.88 8.64
N ASN A 63 -16.13 12.74 8.29
CA ASN A 63 -17.48 12.39 8.74
C ASN A 63 -17.59 12.27 10.26
N LYS A 64 -16.56 11.76 10.94
CA LYS A 64 -16.51 11.72 12.40
C LYS A 64 -16.45 13.13 12.99
N LEU A 65 -15.64 14.02 12.42
CA LEU A 65 -15.57 15.42 12.85
C LEU A 65 -16.88 16.18 12.63
N LYS A 66 -17.57 15.93 11.50
CA LYS A 66 -18.89 16.49 11.22
C LYS A 66 -19.92 16.02 12.25
N LYS A 67 -19.94 14.72 12.55
CA LYS A 67 -20.82 14.15 13.59
C LYS A 67 -20.56 14.70 14.98
N ASN A 68 -19.31 15.03 15.29
CA ASN A 68 -18.91 15.61 16.57
C ASN A 68 -19.17 17.13 16.65
N GLY A 69 -19.71 17.76 15.61
CA GLY A 69 -19.96 19.21 15.56
C GLY A 69 -18.69 20.07 15.55
N THR A 70 -17.52 19.47 15.28
CA THR A 70 -16.23 20.19 15.28
C THR A 70 -15.99 20.95 13.97
N ILE A 71 -16.68 20.56 12.90
CA ILE A 71 -16.60 21.20 11.58
C ILE A 71 -18.00 21.42 11.02
N ASP A 72 -18.20 22.59 10.41
CA ASP A 72 -19.41 22.91 9.67
C ASP A 72 -19.45 22.23 8.30
N GLU A 73 -20.65 22.16 7.72
CA GLU A 73 -20.89 21.50 6.43
C GLU A 73 -20.15 22.16 5.26
N GLU A 74 -20.00 23.49 5.31
CA GLU A 74 -19.21 24.25 4.34
C GLU A 74 -17.72 23.87 4.41
N LYS A 75 -17.19 23.73 5.63
CA LYS A 75 -15.80 23.35 5.88
C LYS A 75 -15.54 21.89 5.45
N TYR A 76 -16.51 21.00 5.70
CA TYR A 76 -16.47 19.61 5.24
C TYR A 76 -16.39 19.53 3.71
N ASN A 77 -17.24 20.27 2.99
CA ASN A 77 -17.25 20.29 1.53
C ASN A 77 -15.98 20.87 0.94
N LYS A 78 -15.41 21.91 1.57
CA LYS A 78 -14.11 22.49 1.19
C LYS A 78 -12.99 21.46 1.25
N TYR A 79 -12.92 20.66 2.31
CA TYR A 79 -11.88 19.62 2.47
C TYR A 79 -12.07 18.40 1.58
N LEU A 80 -13.29 18.15 1.10
CA LEU A 80 -13.60 17.00 0.25
C LEU A 80 -13.38 17.31 -1.24
N ASN A 81 -13.59 18.57 -1.62
CA ASN A 81 -13.48 19.06 -2.99
C ASN A 81 -12.29 20.02 -3.16
N THR A 82 -11.23 19.88 -2.35
CA THR A 82 -10.00 20.66 -2.56
C THR A 82 -9.35 20.21 -3.89
N GLN A 83 -9.83 20.81 -4.97
CA GLN A 83 -9.17 21.00 -6.26
C GLN A 83 -8.85 22.48 -6.41
#